data_AF-A0AAJ5CYJ1-F1
#
_entry.id   AF-A0AAJ5CYJ1-F1
#
_cell.length_a   1.000
_cell.length_b   1.000
_cell.length_c   1.000
_cell.angle_alpha   90.00
_cell.angle_beta   90.00
_cell.angle_gamma   90.00
#
_symmetry.space_group_name_H-M   'P 1'
#
loop_
_entity.id
_entity.type
_entity.pdbx_description
1 polymer ?
#
loop_
_entity_poly.entity_id
_entity_poly.type
_entity_poly.pdbx_seq_one_letter_code
_entity_poly.pdbx_strand_id
1 'polypeptide(L)'
;MKAAVWKLAFLALIFAPHVGQGRESGQDGSRTLIITKGDGGDAAGATVMRDRWRHGTPDLINLSRMPLDELEPSQYRCVLVIGQGAVSDVARSAAITAKLSGKSVGLYAHLIDQNTLELLQKLRGRTALNLFFTRSQLTLLKLRNISGYRLLDSPHNQVWRKASQVIETVSPAKLAAGDAKDSLLAANEVIWLGGSFTTSSGKRRLFTADEIVAALKPLQGAMKPGSSVAVMLAPRIFERGMSAQEKGKLLVAIRDAFGRNETTFYGNEALISDLGNAGVSLRTAPSYETLMRLPWSARTKHYASVDQYNLFTDMKPEVEPFLFDPNDADQALYAADYINGERANLTSAILKHGCDQKSTAADAYTVRGAPSEIVP
;
A
#
# COMPACT_ATOMS: atom_id res chain seq x y z
N MET A 1 18.53 72.77 -7.83
CA MET A 1 18.37 72.46 -6.40
C MET A 1 17.53 71.19 -6.29
N LYS A 2 18.19 70.09 -5.93
CA LYS A 2 17.92 69.30 -4.71
C LYS A 2 16.84 68.23 -4.96
N ALA A 3 17.27 66.99 -5.25
CA ALA A 3 17.34 65.88 -4.28
C ALA A 3 15.96 65.20 -4.14
N ALA A 4 15.78 63.89 -4.09
CA ALA A 4 16.64 62.72 -4.12
C ALA A 4 15.75 61.59 -4.68
N VAL A 5 16.24 60.73 -5.58
CA VAL A 5 16.68 59.37 -5.27
C VAL A 5 16.07 58.85 -3.95
N TRP A 6 15.22 57.84 -4.00
CA TRP A 6 15.27 56.63 -3.16
C TRP A 6 13.94 55.85 -3.24
N LYS A 7 14.07 54.54 -3.53
CA LYS A 7 13.14 53.42 -3.27
C LYS A 7 11.92 53.23 -4.19
N LEU A 8 12.14 52.55 -5.33
CA LEU A 8 11.24 51.52 -5.87
C LEU A 8 11.93 50.76 -7.02
N ALA A 9 12.89 49.90 -6.66
CA ALA A 9 13.46 48.88 -7.56
C ALA A 9 14.07 47.76 -6.71
N PHE A 10 13.22 47.01 -6.01
CA PHE A 10 13.61 45.77 -5.33
C PHE A 10 12.38 44.88 -5.20
N LEU A 11 12.01 44.20 -6.29
CA LEU A 11 11.15 42.99 -6.32
C LEU A 11 10.88 42.59 -7.79
N ALA A 12 11.91 42.12 -8.48
CA ALA A 12 11.78 41.40 -9.75
C ALA A 12 12.98 40.46 -10.01
N LEU A 13 13.56 39.91 -8.95
CA LEU A 13 14.58 38.86 -9.00
C LEU A 13 14.28 37.93 -7.82
N ILE A 14 14.40 36.62 -8.01
CA ILE A 14 13.88 35.52 -7.18
C ILE A 14 12.47 35.08 -7.60
N PHE A 15 12.39 34.37 -8.74
CA PHE A 15 11.67 33.10 -8.92
C PHE A 15 11.96 32.59 -10.35
N ALA A 16 13.22 32.29 -10.62
CA ALA A 16 13.59 31.33 -11.66
C ALA A 16 14.21 30.14 -10.95
N PRO A 17 13.55 28.97 -10.86
CA PRO A 17 14.28 27.77 -10.51
C PRO A 17 15.09 27.36 -11.74
N HIS A 18 16.40 27.28 -11.52
CA HIS A 18 17.44 26.93 -12.46
C HIS A 18 17.10 25.74 -13.36
N VAL A 19 17.22 25.95 -14.66
CA VAL A 19 17.67 24.91 -15.58
C VAL A 19 19.12 24.63 -15.20
N GLY A 20 19.32 23.60 -14.37
CA GLY A 20 20.64 23.08 -14.04
C GLY A 20 21.26 22.46 -15.29
N GLN A 21 22.10 23.22 -15.99
CA GLN A 21 23.09 22.68 -16.91
C GLN A 21 23.95 21.62 -16.20
N GLY A 22 24.26 20.58 -16.97
CA GLY A 22 24.96 19.37 -16.53
C GLY A 22 26.15 19.63 -15.60
N ARG A 23 26.07 19.01 -14.42
CA ARG A 23 27.24 18.41 -13.80
C ARG A 23 27.11 16.91 -13.97
N GLU A 24 27.88 16.38 -14.90
CA GLU A 24 28.33 14.99 -14.85
C GLU A 24 29.13 14.81 -13.55
N SER A 25 28.44 14.48 -12.45
CA SER A 25 29.10 13.84 -11.33
C SER A 25 29.10 12.35 -11.61
N GLY A 26 30.28 11.82 -11.90
CA GLY A 26 30.51 10.38 -11.91
C GLY A 26 30.10 9.76 -10.57
N GLN A 27 28.90 9.19 -10.55
CA GLN A 27 28.52 8.12 -9.65
C GLN A 27 27.82 7.09 -10.53
N ASP A 28 28.59 6.09 -10.96
CA ASP A 28 28.10 4.86 -11.60
C ASP A 28 27.38 3.98 -10.55
N GLY A 29 26.49 4.61 -9.78
CA GLY A 29 25.54 3.96 -8.89
C GLY A 29 24.34 3.56 -9.75
N SER A 30 23.98 2.28 -9.72
CA SER A 30 22.83 1.75 -10.45
C SER A 30 21.56 2.56 -10.14
N ARG A 31 21.12 3.41 -11.07
CA ARG A 31 19.88 4.17 -10.92
C ARG A 31 18.70 3.22 -10.76
N THR A 32 17.87 3.50 -9.75
CA THR A 32 16.63 2.75 -9.45
C THR A 32 15.43 3.61 -9.79
N LEU A 33 14.46 3.01 -10.48
CA LEU A 33 13.15 3.60 -10.76
C LEU A 33 12.08 2.88 -9.93
N ILE A 34 11.17 3.63 -9.32
CA ILE A 34 9.94 3.14 -8.70
C ILE A 34 8.76 3.60 -9.55
N ILE A 35 7.95 2.65 -10.02
CA ILE A 35 6.72 2.87 -10.76
C ILE A 35 5.56 2.55 -9.83
N THR A 36 4.65 3.49 -9.64
CA THR A 36 3.39 3.30 -8.92
C THR A 36 2.23 3.94 -9.67
N LYS A 37 1.00 3.81 -9.16
CA LYS A 37 -0.21 4.40 -9.77
C LYS A 37 -1.24 4.79 -8.72
N GLY A 38 -1.88 5.93 -8.92
CA GLY A 38 -2.95 6.45 -8.07
C GLY A 38 -2.43 7.16 -6.83
N ASP A 39 -3.34 7.48 -5.91
CA ASP A 39 -3.02 8.20 -4.66
C ASP A 39 -3.41 7.36 -3.41
N GLY A 40 -3.52 6.04 -3.57
CA GLY A 40 -3.86 5.10 -2.50
C GLY A 40 -2.65 4.57 -1.73
N GLY A 41 -2.86 3.52 -0.92
CA GLY A 41 -1.83 2.91 -0.07
C GLY A 41 -0.58 2.46 -0.83
N ASP A 42 -0.72 1.94 -2.05
CA ASP A 42 0.43 1.54 -2.87
C ASP A 42 1.35 2.71 -3.23
N ALA A 43 0.77 3.87 -3.58
CA ALA A 43 1.54 5.07 -3.93
C ALA A 43 2.17 5.74 -2.72
N ALA A 44 1.46 5.74 -1.59
CA ALA A 44 2.01 6.18 -0.30
C ALA A 44 3.19 5.28 0.12
N GLY A 45 3.05 3.96 0.02
CA GLY A 45 4.13 3.03 0.32
C GLY A 45 5.32 3.14 -0.64
N ALA A 46 5.09 3.40 -1.93
CA ALA A 46 6.17 3.73 -2.88
C ALA A 46 6.95 4.98 -2.47
N THR A 47 6.26 6.00 -1.94
CA THR A 47 6.89 7.22 -1.40
C THR A 47 7.74 6.89 -0.17
N VAL A 48 7.20 6.11 0.78
CA VAL A 48 7.94 5.63 1.96
C VAL A 48 9.20 4.85 1.55
N MET A 49 9.12 4.01 0.51
CA MET A 49 10.27 3.27 0.00
C MET A 49 11.32 4.19 -0.61
N ARG A 50 10.92 5.16 -1.45
CA ARG A 50 11.82 6.14 -2.04
C ARG A 50 12.59 6.88 -0.95
N ASP A 51 11.89 7.38 0.06
CA ASP A 51 12.46 8.23 1.11
C ASP A 51 13.37 7.43 2.07
N ARG A 52 13.22 6.10 2.13
CA ARG A 52 14.04 5.20 2.96
C ARG A 52 15.06 4.39 2.17
N TRP A 53 15.20 4.66 0.88
CA TRP A 53 16.15 3.95 0.04
C TRP A 53 17.59 4.31 0.43
N ARG A 54 18.43 3.30 0.66
CA ARG A 54 19.78 3.51 1.22
C ARG A 54 20.84 3.81 0.15
N HIS A 55 20.59 3.47 -1.10
CA HIS A 55 21.57 3.49 -2.18
C HIS A 55 21.23 4.56 -3.23
N GLY A 56 21.26 5.83 -2.82
CA GLY A 56 20.77 6.96 -3.62
C GLY A 56 19.26 7.16 -3.50
N THR A 57 18.73 8.20 -4.15
CA THR A 57 17.29 8.48 -4.18
C THR A 57 16.70 7.91 -5.47
N PRO A 58 15.82 6.90 -5.41
CA PRO A 58 15.14 6.39 -6.59
C PRO A 58 14.30 7.46 -7.25
N ASP A 59 14.23 7.43 -8.58
CA ASP A 59 13.20 8.18 -9.29
C ASP A 59 11.84 7.52 -9.00
N LEU A 60 10.82 8.32 -8.73
CA LEU A 60 9.47 7.84 -8.45
C LEU A 60 8.49 8.41 -9.48
N ILE A 61 7.89 7.53 -10.26
CA ILE A 61 6.92 7.88 -11.29
C ILE A 61 5.55 7.32 -10.89
N ASN A 62 4.55 8.20 -10.93
CA ASN A 62 3.16 7.85 -10.72
C ASN A 62 2.41 7.89 -12.05
N LEU A 63 1.95 6.73 -12.52
CA LEU A 63 1.29 6.58 -13.82
C LEU A 63 -0.07 7.27 -13.92
N SER A 64 -0.63 7.77 -12.80
CA SER A 64 -1.80 8.65 -12.84
C SER A 64 -1.47 10.08 -13.26
N ARG A 65 -0.19 10.45 -13.24
CA ARG A 65 0.30 11.81 -13.54
C ARG A 65 1.22 11.87 -14.75
N MET A 66 1.77 10.73 -15.16
CA MET A 66 2.63 10.59 -16.33
C MET A 66 2.14 9.40 -17.17
N PRO A 67 1.87 9.59 -18.46
CA PRO A 67 1.55 8.49 -19.37
C PRO A 67 2.65 7.42 -19.42
N LEU A 68 2.25 6.17 -19.57
CA LEU A 68 3.17 5.03 -19.55
C LEU A 68 4.15 5.02 -20.73
N ASP A 69 3.78 5.61 -21.87
CA ASP A 69 4.58 5.71 -23.10
C ASP A 69 5.72 6.73 -23.00
N GLU A 70 5.60 7.74 -22.13
CA GLU A 70 6.68 8.69 -21.81
C GLU A 70 7.75 8.08 -20.90
N LEU A 71 7.49 6.89 -20.35
CA LEU A 71 8.42 6.23 -19.46
C LEU A 71 9.64 5.69 -20.23
N GLU A 72 10.84 6.05 -19.74
CA GLU A 72 12.12 5.53 -20.23
C GLU A 72 12.84 4.67 -19.17
N PRO A 73 12.42 3.40 -18.94
CA PRO A 73 13.10 2.49 -18.01
C PRO A 73 14.52 2.11 -18.45
N SER A 74 14.88 2.34 -19.71
CA SER A 74 16.12 1.91 -20.35
C SER A 74 17.37 2.40 -19.60
N GLN A 75 17.33 3.61 -19.04
CA GLN A 75 18.43 4.21 -18.26
C GLN A 75 18.62 3.63 -16.84
N TYR A 76 17.68 2.83 -16.34
CA TYR A 76 17.72 2.28 -14.98
C TYR A 76 18.21 0.84 -14.98
N ARG A 77 19.06 0.45 -14.03
CA ARG A 77 19.47 -0.96 -13.87
C ARG A 77 18.47 -1.77 -13.05
N CYS A 78 17.72 -1.09 -12.18
CA CYS A 78 16.68 -1.67 -11.35
C CYS A 78 15.36 -0.91 -11.52
N VAL A 79 14.26 -1.65 -11.62
CA VAL A 79 12.90 -1.08 -11.66
C VAL A 79 12.04 -1.78 -10.62
N LEU A 80 11.44 -1.02 -9.70
CA LEU A 80 10.43 -1.50 -8.77
C LEU A 80 9.04 -1.13 -9.31
N VAL A 81 8.17 -2.12 -9.48
CA VAL A 81 6.77 -1.91 -9.84
C VAL A 81 5.93 -2.16 -8.58
N ILE A 82 5.41 -1.08 -8.00
CA ILE A 82 4.76 -1.07 -6.68
C ILE A 82 3.27 -0.73 -6.84
N GLY A 83 2.44 -1.75 -6.66
CA GLY A 83 1.00 -1.63 -6.52
C GLY A 83 0.18 -2.22 -7.67
N GLN A 84 -1.07 -2.57 -7.37
CA GLN A 84 -1.95 -3.30 -8.30
C GLN A 84 -2.15 -2.57 -9.63
N GLY A 85 -2.36 -1.25 -9.57
CA GLY A 85 -2.59 -0.42 -10.75
C GLY A 85 -1.35 -0.30 -11.64
N ALA A 86 -0.16 -0.18 -11.05
CA ALA A 86 1.09 -0.12 -11.80
C ALA A 86 1.40 -1.45 -12.49
N VAL A 87 1.19 -2.57 -11.78
CA VAL A 87 1.32 -3.91 -12.36
C VAL A 87 0.38 -4.08 -13.55
N SER A 88 -0.90 -3.69 -13.41
CA SER A 88 -1.87 -3.78 -14.51
C SER A 88 -1.46 -2.97 -15.74
N ASP A 89 -0.98 -1.75 -15.57
CA ASP A 89 -0.59 -0.88 -16.68
C ASP A 89 0.66 -1.40 -17.37
N VAL A 90 1.69 -1.78 -16.60
CA VAL A 90 2.92 -2.37 -17.14
C VAL A 90 2.62 -3.68 -17.87
N ALA A 91 1.77 -4.55 -17.30
CA ALA A 91 1.36 -5.80 -17.94
C ALA A 91 0.76 -5.55 -19.33
N ARG A 92 -0.05 -4.50 -19.51
CA ARG A 92 -0.71 -4.18 -20.78
C ARG A 92 0.20 -3.56 -21.83
N SER A 93 1.38 -3.06 -21.45
CA SER A 93 2.32 -2.41 -22.37
C SER A 93 3.44 -3.33 -22.85
N ALA A 94 3.36 -3.76 -24.11
CA ALA A 94 4.43 -4.51 -24.76
C ALA A 94 5.74 -3.68 -24.84
N ALA A 95 5.62 -2.37 -25.09
CA ALA A 95 6.77 -1.48 -25.17
C ALA A 95 7.52 -1.41 -23.82
N ILE A 96 6.80 -1.19 -22.72
CA ILE A 96 7.45 -1.12 -21.40
C ILE A 96 8.01 -2.47 -20.96
N THR A 97 7.26 -3.56 -21.13
CA THR A 97 7.77 -4.90 -20.78
C THR A 97 9.01 -5.27 -21.58
N ALA A 98 9.13 -4.86 -22.86
CA ALA A 98 10.35 -5.01 -23.63
C ALA A 98 11.51 -4.17 -23.05
N LYS A 99 11.26 -2.91 -22.69
CA LYS A 99 12.25 -2.02 -22.04
C LYS A 99 12.72 -2.54 -20.67
N LEU A 100 11.97 -3.43 -20.01
CA LEU A 100 12.39 -4.06 -18.74
C LEU A 100 13.37 -5.23 -18.93
N SER A 101 13.51 -5.77 -20.14
CA SER A 101 14.42 -6.90 -20.42
C SER A 101 15.87 -6.57 -20.02
N GLY A 102 16.55 -7.55 -19.41
CA GLY A 102 17.91 -7.43 -18.89
C GLY A 102 18.05 -6.69 -17.56
N LYS A 103 16.94 -6.22 -16.96
CA LYS A 103 16.97 -5.48 -15.69
C LYS A 103 16.66 -6.37 -14.49
N SER A 104 17.02 -5.89 -13.30
CA SER A 104 16.44 -6.38 -12.05
C SER A 104 15.08 -5.71 -11.85
N VAL A 105 14.04 -6.51 -11.64
CA VAL A 105 12.66 -6.03 -11.48
C VAL A 105 12.11 -6.51 -10.14
N GLY A 106 11.87 -5.57 -9.24
CA GLY A 106 11.13 -5.81 -8.00
C GLY A 106 9.64 -5.63 -8.24
N LEU A 107 8.82 -6.60 -7.86
CA LEU A 107 7.37 -6.58 -8.08
C LEU A 107 6.63 -6.73 -6.75
N TYR A 108 5.81 -5.75 -6.42
CA TYR A 108 4.86 -5.82 -5.32
C TYR A 108 3.46 -5.48 -5.83
N ALA A 109 2.47 -6.30 -5.45
CA ALA A 109 1.06 -5.98 -5.57
C ALA A 109 0.31 -6.65 -4.41
N HIS A 110 -0.79 -6.04 -3.95
CA HIS A 110 -1.56 -6.61 -2.84
C HIS A 110 -2.25 -7.93 -3.20
N LEU A 111 -2.60 -8.13 -4.48
CA LEU A 111 -3.23 -9.35 -4.99
C LEU A 111 -2.40 -9.95 -6.13
N ILE A 112 -2.36 -11.28 -6.18
CA ILE A 112 -1.86 -12.02 -7.33
C ILE A 112 -3.03 -12.30 -8.28
N ASP A 113 -3.37 -11.30 -9.10
CA ASP A 113 -4.44 -11.40 -10.11
C ASP A 113 -3.90 -11.83 -11.49
N GLN A 114 -4.80 -11.84 -12.49
CA GLN A 114 -4.43 -12.20 -13.86
C GLN A 114 -3.39 -11.26 -14.48
N ASN A 115 -3.42 -9.96 -14.18
CA ASN A 115 -2.45 -9.01 -14.72
C ASN A 115 -1.06 -9.25 -14.11
N THR A 116 -1.00 -9.57 -12.82
CA THR A 116 0.24 -9.98 -12.14
C THR A 116 0.82 -11.22 -12.82
N LEU A 117 0.01 -12.25 -13.07
CA LEU A 117 0.47 -13.46 -13.75
C LEU A 117 0.90 -13.20 -15.20
N GLU A 118 0.16 -12.36 -15.93
CA GLU A 118 0.51 -11.97 -17.31
C GLU A 118 1.85 -11.23 -17.35
N LEU A 119 2.10 -10.31 -16.43
CA LEU A 119 3.37 -9.61 -16.33
C LEU A 119 4.52 -10.57 -16.05
N LEU A 120 4.35 -11.50 -15.09
CA LEU A 120 5.35 -12.53 -14.80
C LEU A 120 5.66 -13.39 -16.02
N GLN A 121 4.66 -13.73 -16.83
CA GLN A 121 4.87 -14.47 -18.09
C GLN A 121 5.68 -13.66 -19.10
N LYS A 122 5.34 -12.38 -19.31
CA LYS A 122 6.04 -11.49 -20.24
C LYS A 122 7.51 -11.25 -19.87
N LEU A 123 7.79 -11.22 -18.56
CA LEU A 123 9.14 -10.97 -18.02
C LEU A 123 9.96 -12.25 -17.81
N ARG A 124 9.33 -13.43 -17.91
CA ARG A 124 9.97 -14.74 -17.65
C ARG A 124 11.20 -14.94 -18.52
N GLY A 125 12.32 -15.26 -17.88
CA GLY A 125 13.59 -15.54 -18.56
C GLY A 125 14.25 -14.32 -19.22
N ARG A 126 13.64 -13.14 -19.10
CA ARG A 126 14.14 -11.87 -19.65
C ARG A 126 14.64 -10.92 -18.57
N THR A 127 14.25 -11.12 -17.32
CA THR A 127 14.56 -10.22 -16.20
C THR A 127 14.89 -11.02 -14.94
N ALA A 128 15.68 -10.42 -14.04
CA ALA A 128 15.87 -10.96 -12.69
C ALA A 128 14.69 -10.47 -11.82
N LEU A 129 13.77 -11.38 -11.49
CA LEU A 129 12.54 -11.03 -10.78
C LEU A 129 12.68 -11.21 -9.27
N ASN A 130 12.44 -10.13 -8.52
CA ASN A 130 12.30 -10.13 -7.06
C ASN A 130 10.83 -9.89 -6.72
N LEU A 131 10.16 -10.89 -6.15
CA LEU A 131 8.71 -10.95 -6.00
C LEU A 131 8.32 -10.83 -4.52
N PHE A 132 7.46 -9.86 -4.22
CA PHE A 132 7.07 -9.48 -2.87
C PHE A 132 5.55 -9.59 -2.73
N PHE A 133 5.11 -10.71 -2.16
CA PHE A 133 3.70 -11.01 -1.91
C PHE A 133 3.53 -11.52 -0.49
N THR A 134 2.37 -11.26 0.11
CA THR A 134 2.07 -11.81 1.44
C THR A 134 1.96 -13.33 1.36
N ARG A 135 2.23 -14.00 2.49
CA ARG A 135 2.05 -15.44 2.63
C ARG A 135 0.64 -15.89 2.23
N SER A 136 -0.37 -15.09 2.56
CA SER A 136 -1.76 -15.39 2.25
C SER A 136 -2.01 -15.44 0.75
N GLN A 137 -1.48 -14.47 -0.02
CA GLN A 137 -1.57 -14.46 -1.48
C GLN A 137 -0.87 -15.66 -2.12
N LEU A 138 0.34 -16.00 -1.64
CA LEU A 138 1.09 -17.14 -2.15
C LEU A 138 0.36 -18.46 -1.90
N THR A 139 -0.23 -18.61 -0.71
CA THR A 139 -1.06 -19.77 -0.34
C THR A 139 -2.30 -19.85 -1.20
N LEU A 140 -3.01 -18.72 -1.36
CA LEU A 140 -4.22 -18.63 -2.17
C LEU A 140 -3.94 -18.98 -3.64
N LEU A 141 -2.84 -18.48 -4.21
CA LEU A 141 -2.42 -18.82 -5.57
C LEU A 141 -2.14 -20.32 -5.71
N LYS A 142 -1.44 -20.94 -4.75
CA LYS A 142 -1.15 -22.38 -4.76
C LYS A 142 -2.42 -23.23 -4.79
N LEU A 143 -3.45 -22.81 -4.05
CA LEU A 143 -4.72 -23.51 -3.98
C LEU A 143 -5.56 -23.35 -5.25
N ARG A 144 -5.54 -22.17 -5.87
CA ARG A 144 -6.47 -21.83 -6.97
C ARG A 144 -5.89 -21.96 -8.37
N ASN A 145 -4.58 -21.76 -8.50
CA ASN A 145 -3.90 -21.77 -9.78
C ASN A 145 -2.47 -22.31 -9.60
N ILE A 146 -2.36 -23.63 -9.51
CA ILE A 146 -1.07 -24.32 -9.33
C ILE A 146 -0.07 -24.01 -10.44
N SER A 147 -0.53 -23.79 -11.68
CA SER A 147 0.31 -23.40 -12.80
C SER A 147 0.89 -22.00 -12.62
N GLY A 148 0.06 -21.04 -12.18
CA GLY A 148 0.51 -19.70 -11.80
C GLY A 148 1.47 -19.72 -10.61
N TYR A 149 1.20 -20.56 -9.61
CA TYR A 149 2.12 -20.76 -8.49
C TYR A 149 3.48 -21.32 -8.95
N ARG A 150 3.51 -22.34 -9.82
CA ARG A 150 4.75 -22.91 -10.38
C ARG A 150 5.53 -21.90 -11.24
N LEU A 151 4.84 -21.02 -11.96
CA LEU A 151 5.47 -19.92 -12.69
C LEU A 151 6.18 -18.98 -11.71
N LEU A 152 5.47 -18.56 -10.67
CA LEU A 152 5.98 -17.66 -9.64
C LEU A 152 7.14 -18.31 -8.86
N ASP A 153 7.04 -19.59 -8.50
CA ASP A 153 8.02 -20.37 -7.74
C ASP A 153 9.12 -20.99 -8.62
N SER A 154 9.29 -20.50 -9.85
CA SER A 154 10.34 -21.02 -10.73
C SER A 154 11.75 -20.64 -10.21
N PRO A 155 12.79 -21.43 -10.51
CA PRO A 155 14.17 -21.12 -10.11
C PRO A 155 14.71 -19.77 -10.63
N HIS A 156 14.05 -19.17 -11.61
CA HIS A 156 14.43 -17.86 -12.16
C HIS A 156 13.95 -16.68 -11.31
N ASN A 157 12.97 -16.90 -10.44
CA ASN A 157 12.43 -15.86 -9.58
C ASN A 157 13.07 -15.92 -8.18
N GLN A 158 13.06 -14.79 -7.48
CA GLN A 158 13.34 -14.70 -6.05
C GLN A 158 12.03 -14.31 -5.37
N VAL A 159 11.48 -15.17 -4.52
CA VAL A 159 10.18 -14.94 -3.89
C VAL A 159 10.37 -14.76 -2.40
N TRP A 160 9.91 -13.62 -1.88
CA TRP A 160 10.00 -13.28 -0.46
C TRP A 160 8.73 -13.73 0.27
N ARG A 161 8.82 -14.89 0.95
CA ARG A 161 7.64 -15.67 1.38
C ARG A 161 7.14 -15.45 2.81
N LYS A 162 7.94 -14.77 3.64
CA LYS A 162 7.73 -14.76 5.10
C LYS A 162 6.74 -13.70 5.58
N ALA A 163 6.52 -12.64 4.80
CA ALA A 163 5.74 -11.50 5.26
C ALA A 163 4.24 -11.83 5.29
N SER A 164 3.60 -11.53 6.41
CA SER A 164 2.15 -11.63 6.57
C SER A 164 1.46 -10.28 6.35
N GLN A 165 2.23 -9.20 6.40
CA GLN A 165 1.73 -7.83 6.27
C GLN A 165 2.17 -7.20 4.94
N VAL A 166 1.33 -6.29 4.43
CA VAL A 166 1.60 -5.52 3.21
C VAL A 166 2.71 -4.49 3.43
N ILE A 167 2.87 -3.53 2.52
CA ILE A 167 3.85 -2.45 2.66
C ILE A 167 3.34 -1.37 3.62
N GLU A 168 4.27 -0.79 4.36
CA GLU A 168 4.09 0.41 5.18
C GLU A 168 3.74 1.59 4.27
N THR A 169 2.75 2.38 4.67
CA THR A 169 2.31 3.57 3.93
C THR A 169 2.53 4.86 4.70
N VAL A 170 2.88 4.74 5.99
CA VAL A 170 3.23 5.86 6.85
C VAL A 170 4.69 5.76 7.28
N SER A 171 5.43 6.84 7.07
CA SER A 171 6.80 6.94 7.60
C SER A 171 6.78 6.87 9.14
N PRO A 172 7.75 6.17 9.77
CA PRO A 172 7.83 6.02 11.23
C PRO A 172 8.20 7.32 11.98
N ALA A 173 8.19 8.48 11.32
CA ALA A 173 8.42 9.77 11.94
C ALA A 173 7.42 10.03 13.10
N LYS A 174 7.88 10.73 14.15
CA LYS A 174 7.03 11.10 15.29
C LYS A 174 6.09 12.24 14.92
N LEU A 175 4.89 12.25 15.51
CA LEU A 175 4.02 13.43 15.46
C LEU A 175 4.72 14.65 16.09
N ALA A 176 4.41 15.82 15.55
CA ALA A 176 4.71 17.07 16.24
C ALA A 176 3.91 17.14 17.54
N ALA A 177 4.51 17.69 18.59
CA ALA A 177 3.81 17.92 19.85
C ALA A 177 2.73 18.99 19.63
N GLY A 178 1.45 18.58 19.70
CA GLY A 178 0.30 19.48 19.52
C GLY A 178 -0.88 18.87 18.76
N ASP A 179 -0.68 17.80 17.98
CA ASP A 179 -1.70 17.26 17.07
C ASP A 179 -2.59 16.15 17.68
N ALA A 180 -2.48 15.89 18.99
CA ALA A 180 -3.25 14.85 19.66
C ALA A 180 -4.67 15.34 19.99
N LYS A 181 -5.70 14.71 19.42
CA LYS A 181 -7.11 15.00 19.73
C LYS A 181 -7.56 14.24 20.99
N ASP A 182 -7.85 14.98 22.07
CA ASP A 182 -8.13 14.41 23.40
C ASP A 182 -9.32 13.43 23.46
N SER A 183 -10.40 13.65 22.69
CA SER A 183 -11.59 12.80 22.80
C SER A 183 -11.46 11.45 22.10
N LEU A 184 -10.65 11.34 21.05
CA LEU A 184 -10.45 10.08 20.32
C LEU A 184 -9.54 9.13 21.10
N LEU A 185 -8.53 9.67 21.78
CA LEU A 185 -7.57 8.91 22.58
C LEU A 185 -8.19 8.35 23.88
N ALA A 186 -9.35 8.87 24.30
CA ALA A 186 -10.09 8.37 25.45
C ALA A 186 -10.95 7.12 25.15
N ALA A 187 -11.12 6.75 23.87
CA ALA A 187 -11.96 5.62 23.48
C ALA A 187 -11.42 4.28 24.04
N ASN A 188 -12.33 3.44 24.55
CA ASN A 188 -11.97 2.09 25.01
C ASN A 188 -11.74 1.15 23.84
N GLU A 189 -12.60 1.26 22.82
CA GLU A 189 -12.61 0.40 21.65
C GLU A 189 -12.57 1.28 20.38
N VAL A 190 -11.73 0.93 19.41
CA VAL A 190 -11.66 1.60 18.11
C VAL A 190 -11.90 0.59 17.00
N ILE A 191 -12.89 0.84 16.15
CA ILE A 191 -13.26 -0.02 15.03
C ILE A 191 -12.92 0.70 13.72
N TRP A 192 -11.96 0.17 12.98
CA TRP A 192 -11.60 0.61 11.64
C TRP A 192 -12.48 -0.08 10.62
N LEU A 193 -13.54 0.61 10.22
CA LEU A 193 -14.59 0.03 9.40
C LEU A 193 -14.39 0.39 7.94
N GLY A 194 -14.01 -0.60 7.16
CA GLY A 194 -14.10 -0.58 5.70
C GLY A 194 -15.53 -0.71 5.20
N GLY A 195 -15.70 -1.33 4.05
CA GLY A 195 -17.03 -1.70 3.56
C GLY A 195 -17.13 -2.02 2.08
N SER A 196 -16.01 -2.01 1.37
CA SER A 196 -15.90 -2.71 0.10
C SER A 196 -14.51 -3.32 -0.02
N PHE A 197 -14.42 -4.49 -0.62
CA PHE A 197 -13.13 -5.14 -0.89
C PHE A 197 -13.12 -5.80 -2.28
N THR A 198 -11.94 -6.06 -2.80
CA THR A 198 -11.78 -6.93 -3.96
C THR A 198 -11.77 -8.36 -3.47
N THR A 199 -12.78 -9.14 -3.83
CA THR A 199 -12.87 -10.55 -3.47
C THR A 199 -11.66 -11.30 -3.97
N SER A 200 -11.44 -12.46 -3.36
CA SER A 200 -10.45 -13.43 -3.81
C SER A 200 -10.63 -13.86 -5.28
N SER A 201 -11.83 -13.67 -5.87
CA SER A 201 -12.11 -13.89 -7.30
C SER A 201 -11.80 -12.69 -8.21
N GLY A 202 -11.24 -11.61 -7.65
CA GLY A 202 -10.87 -10.39 -8.36
C GLY A 202 -12.05 -9.44 -8.63
N LYS A 203 -13.22 -9.67 -8.01
CA LYS A 203 -14.40 -8.80 -8.18
C LYS A 203 -14.52 -7.85 -7.01
N ARG A 204 -14.81 -6.58 -7.27
CA ARG A 204 -15.17 -5.67 -6.19
C ARG A 204 -16.53 -6.09 -5.61
N ARG A 205 -16.60 -6.28 -4.30
CA ARG A 205 -17.85 -6.50 -3.57
C ARG A 205 -18.07 -5.36 -2.58
N LEU A 206 -19.27 -4.83 -2.60
CA LEU A 206 -19.81 -3.97 -1.57
C LEU A 206 -20.66 -4.82 -0.62
N PHE A 207 -20.57 -4.56 0.67
CA PHE A 207 -21.38 -5.26 1.67
C PHE A 207 -22.69 -4.53 1.92
N THR A 208 -23.75 -5.31 2.12
CA THR A 208 -25.06 -4.79 2.54
C THR A 208 -25.02 -4.37 4.02
N ALA A 209 -26.02 -3.59 4.45
CA ALA A 209 -26.15 -3.19 5.85
C ALA A 209 -26.21 -4.39 6.80
N ASP A 210 -26.95 -5.44 6.43
CA ASP A 210 -27.10 -6.65 7.24
C ASP A 210 -25.79 -7.42 7.35
N GLU A 211 -25.01 -7.50 6.27
CA GLU A 211 -23.68 -8.13 6.28
C GLU A 211 -22.71 -7.37 7.18
N ILE A 212 -22.69 -6.03 7.08
CA ILE A 212 -21.87 -5.17 7.94
C ILE A 212 -22.25 -5.38 9.41
N VAL A 213 -23.54 -5.32 9.75
CA VAL A 213 -24.00 -5.49 11.13
C VAL A 213 -23.71 -6.91 11.63
N ALA A 214 -23.91 -7.94 10.81
CA ALA A 214 -23.60 -9.31 11.19
C ALA A 214 -22.10 -9.51 11.51
N ALA A 215 -21.21 -8.88 10.74
CA ALA A 215 -19.77 -8.91 11.00
C ALA A 215 -19.36 -8.20 12.30
N LEU A 216 -20.15 -7.24 12.78
CA LEU A 216 -19.86 -6.47 14.00
C LEU A 216 -20.38 -7.14 15.28
N LYS A 217 -21.38 -8.03 15.20
CA LYS A 217 -21.96 -8.72 16.37
C LYS A 217 -20.94 -9.48 17.23
N PRO A 218 -19.96 -10.22 16.67
CA PRO A 218 -18.93 -10.87 17.48
C PRO A 218 -18.10 -9.88 18.29
N LEU A 219 -17.81 -8.71 17.73
CA LEU A 219 -17.05 -7.65 18.41
C LEU A 219 -17.82 -7.11 19.61
N GLN A 220 -19.13 -6.86 19.44
CA GLN A 220 -20.01 -6.43 20.54
C GLN A 220 -19.95 -7.40 21.73
N GLY A 221 -19.95 -8.71 21.46
CA GLY A 221 -19.88 -9.74 22.51
C GLY A 221 -18.57 -9.74 23.30
N ALA A 222 -17.47 -9.22 22.73
CA ALA A 222 -16.17 -9.11 23.37
C ALA A 222 -15.98 -7.80 24.17
N MET A 223 -16.90 -6.83 24.02
CA MET A 223 -16.82 -5.51 24.62
C MET A 223 -17.55 -5.46 25.96
N LYS A 224 -17.03 -4.67 26.90
CA LYS A 224 -17.72 -4.40 28.17
C LYS A 224 -18.93 -3.48 27.92
N PRO A 225 -20.10 -3.75 28.53
CA PRO A 225 -21.20 -2.80 28.50
C PRO A 225 -20.77 -1.43 29.05
N GLY A 226 -21.21 -0.35 28.41
CA GLY A 226 -20.84 1.02 28.76
C GLY A 226 -19.48 1.49 28.23
N SER A 227 -18.68 0.63 27.58
CA SER A 227 -17.46 1.08 26.89
C SER A 227 -17.77 2.13 25.83
N SER A 228 -16.87 3.09 25.67
CA SER A 228 -16.85 4.03 24.54
C SER A 228 -16.28 3.36 23.29
N VAL A 229 -16.98 3.48 22.16
CA VAL A 229 -16.63 2.86 20.88
C VAL A 229 -16.46 3.95 19.82
N ALA A 230 -15.25 4.11 19.31
CA ALA A 230 -14.94 4.99 18.19
C ALA A 230 -14.96 4.19 16.88
N VAL A 231 -15.89 4.50 15.97
CA VAL A 231 -15.99 3.84 14.66
C VAL A 231 -15.38 4.76 13.60
N MET A 232 -14.22 4.37 13.08
CA MET A 232 -13.48 5.07 12.03
C MET A 232 -13.97 4.59 10.66
N LEU A 233 -14.68 5.45 9.93
CA LEU A 233 -15.34 5.11 8.67
C LEU A 233 -14.43 5.38 7.47
N ALA A 234 -14.23 4.37 6.63
CA ALA A 234 -13.70 4.58 5.29
C ALA A 234 -14.83 4.98 4.33
N PRO A 235 -14.62 5.92 3.39
CA PRO A 235 -15.68 6.35 2.46
C PRO A 235 -16.32 5.22 1.64
N ARG A 236 -15.56 4.14 1.41
CA ARG A 236 -15.99 2.95 0.67
C ARG A 236 -17.02 2.07 1.40
N ILE A 237 -17.45 2.47 2.60
CA ILE A 237 -18.58 1.83 3.30
C ILE A 237 -19.92 2.11 2.61
N PHE A 238 -20.02 3.20 1.86
CA PHE A 238 -21.23 3.57 1.14
C PHE A 238 -21.16 3.18 -0.33
N GLU A 239 -22.28 2.69 -0.87
CA GLU A 239 -22.42 2.51 -2.31
C GLU A 239 -22.36 3.84 -3.03
N ARG A 240 -21.87 3.83 -4.27
CA ARG A 240 -21.99 4.99 -5.14
C ARG A 240 -23.47 5.26 -5.40
N GLY A 241 -23.90 6.49 -5.15
CA GLY A 241 -25.28 6.92 -5.39
C GLY A 241 -26.23 6.71 -4.21
N MET A 242 -25.79 6.13 -3.08
CA MET A 242 -26.59 6.17 -1.86
C MET A 242 -26.91 7.62 -1.47
N SER A 243 -28.19 7.87 -1.21
CA SER A 243 -28.69 9.12 -0.65
C SER A 243 -28.19 9.32 0.79
N ALA A 244 -28.21 10.57 1.27
CA ALA A 244 -27.86 10.89 2.65
C ALA A 244 -28.71 10.09 3.66
N GLN A 245 -30.01 9.92 3.39
CA GLN A 245 -30.92 9.15 4.25
C GLN A 245 -30.55 7.67 4.33
N GLU A 246 -30.16 7.04 3.21
CA GLU A 246 -29.71 5.64 3.19
C GLU A 246 -28.40 5.46 3.95
N LYS A 247 -27.44 6.37 3.77
CA LYS A 247 -26.19 6.38 4.55
C LYS A 247 -26.50 6.51 6.05
N GLY A 248 -27.42 7.41 6.43
CA GLY A 248 -27.88 7.58 7.81
C GLY A 248 -28.49 6.31 8.41
N LYS A 249 -29.37 5.62 7.66
CA LYS A 249 -29.96 4.34 8.09
C LYS A 249 -28.90 3.26 8.35
N LEU A 250 -27.90 3.15 7.48
CA LEU A 250 -26.78 2.23 7.69
C LEU A 250 -26.01 2.55 8.97
N LEU A 251 -25.68 3.82 9.21
CA LEU A 251 -24.96 4.22 10.41
C LEU A 251 -25.79 4.02 11.69
N VAL A 252 -27.11 4.23 11.63
CA VAL A 252 -28.02 3.89 12.73
C VAL A 252 -27.96 2.38 13.01
N ALA A 253 -28.05 1.53 11.98
CA ALA A 253 -27.97 0.08 12.17
C ALA A 253 -26.62 -0.36 12.78
N ILE A 254 -25.51 0.26 12.37
CA ILE A 254 -24.18 0.01 12.95
C ILE A 254 -24.15 0.44 14.42
N ARG A 255 -24.66 1.63 14.75
CA ARG A 255 -24.73 2.12 16.14
C ARG A 255 -25.57 1.19 17.01
N ASP A 256 -26.72 0.77 16.51
CA ASP A 256 -27.67 -0.06 17.25
C ASP A 256 -27.11 -1.47 17.49
N ALA A 257 -26.19 -1.96 16.63
CA ALA A 257 -25.41 -3.18 16.89
C ALA A 257 -24.55 -3.08 18.17
N PHE A 258 -24.21 -1.86 18.60
CA PHE A 258 -23.50 -1.55 19.83
C PHE A 258 -24.40 -0.89 20.87
N GLY A 259 -25.72 -1.13 20.87
CA GLY A 259 -26.70 -0.41 21.72
C GLY A 259 -26.50 -0.46 23.25
N ARG A 260 -25.50 -1.19 23.74
CA ARG A 260 -25.07 -1.20 25.16
C ARG A 260 -23.83 -0.32 25.41
N ASN A 261 -23.35 0.40 24.39
CA ASN A 261 -22.09 1.13 24.36
C ASN A 261 -22.30 2.54 23.81
N GLU A 262 -21.40 3.45 24.18
CA GLU A 262 -21.42 4.82 23.66
C GLU A 262 -20.65 4.86 22.33
N THR A 263 -21.38 4.85 21.20
CA THR A 263 -20.77 4.83 19.87
C THR A 263 -20.63 6.22 19.27
N THR A 264 -19.42 6.57 18.84
CA THR A 264 -19.12 7.81 18.10
C THR A 264 -18.53 7.46 16.73
N PHE A 265 -19.09 8.04 15.67
CA PHE A 265 -18.56 7.89 14.31
C PHE A 265 -17.53 8.97 13.98
N TYR A 266 -16.47 8.56 13.28
CA TYR A 266 -15.42 9.42 12.78
C TYR A 266 -15.26 9.24 11.27
N GLY A 267 -15.15 10.36 10.54
CA GLY A 267 -14.98 10.35 9.09
C GLY A 267 -14.16 11.56 8.62
N ASN A 268 -13.75 11.55 7.34
CA ASN A 268 -13.14 12.73 6.73
C ASN A 268 -14.19 13.79 6.40
N GLU A 269 -13.75 15.01 6.10
CA GLU A 269 -14.65 16.14 5.81
C GLU A 269 -15.59 15.86 4.63
N ALA A 270 -15.10 15.17 3.59
CA ALA A 270 -15.92 14.75 2.46
C ALA A 270 -17.08 13.85 2.90
N LEU A 271 -16.83 12.85 3.76
CA LEU A 271 -17.84 11.95 4.30
C LEU A 271 -18.89 12.70 5.13
N ILE A 272 -18.44 13.66 5.94
CA ILE A 272 -19.31 14.48 6.78
C ILE A 272 -20.22 15.34 5.92
N SER A 273 -19.65 16.01 4.91
CA SER A 273 -20.42 16.80 3.95
C SER A 273 -21.44 15.93 3.19
N ASP A 274 -21.05 14.72 2.80
CA ASP A 274 -21.87 13.75 2.09
C ASP A 274 -23.06 13.21 2.91
N LEU A 275 -22.96 13.24 4.23
CA LEU A 275 -24.01 12.81 5.15
C LEU A 275 -24.99 13.94 5.47
N GLY A 276 -24.54 15.19 5.46
CA GLY A 276 -25.39 16.37 5.68
C GLY A 276 -26.30 16.21 6.91
N ASN A 277 -27.63 16.31 6.69
CA ASN A 277 -28.65 16.21 7.74
C ASN A 277 -29.22 14.79 7.93
N ALA A 278 -28.45 13.72 7.66
CA ALA A 278 -28.89 12.33 7.75
C ALA A 278 -29.27 11.81 9.16
N GLY A 279 -29.33 12.69 10.17
CA GLY A 279 -29.73 12.34 11.54
C GLY A 279 -28.67 11.57 12.34
N VAL A 280 -27.44 11.44 11.81
CA VAL A 280 -26.30 10.82 12.50
C VAL A 280 -25.13 11.79 12.50
N SER A 281 -24.60 12.09 13.69
CA SER A 281 -23.47 12.99 13.85
C SER A 281 -22.14 12.25 13.67
N LEU A 282 -21.26 12.83 12.86
CA LEU A 282 -19.88 12.38 12.70
C LEU A 282 -18.92 13.42 13.24
N ARG A 283 -17.81 12.96 13.82
CA ARG A 283 -16.68 13.80 14.18
C ARG A 283 -15.61 13.74 13.09
N THR A 284 -14.93 14.86 12.84
CA THR A 284 -13.83 14.90 11.87
C THR A 284 -12.62 14.11 12.38
N ALA A 285 -12.29 13.04 11.67
CA ALA A 285 -11.08 12.27 11.89
C ALA A 285 -9.84 13.10 11.52
N PRO A 286 -8.72 12.98 12.26
CA PRO A 286 -7.40 13.38 11.73
C PRO A 286 -7.07 12.65 10.43
N SER A 287 -6.03 13.10 9.72
CA SER A 287 -5.53 12.40 8.54
C SER A 287 -5.07 10.98 8.91
N TYR A 288 -5.04 10.06 7.93
CA TYR A 288 -4.57 8.70 8.15
C TYR A 288 -3.15 8.67 8.74
N GLU A 289 -2.24 9.48 8.19
CA GLU A 289 -0.87 9.61 8.68
C GLU A 289 -0.83 10.08 10.15
N THR A 290 -1.65 11.05 10.52
CA THR A 290 -1.75 11.50 11.91
C THR A 290 -2.29 10.38 12.81
N LEU A 291 -3.36 9.70 12.38
CA LEU A 291 -3.99 8.60 13.12
C LEU A 291 -3.02 7.44 13.42
N MET A 292 -2.17 7.06 12.46
CA MET A 292 -1.22 5.95 12.64
C MET A 292 -0.10 6.29 13.63
N ARG A 293 0.13 7.58 13.88
CA ARG A 293 1.18 8.06 14.79
C ARG A 293 0.67 8.52 16.15
N LEU A 294 -0.65 8.54 16.34
CA LEU A 294 -1.24 8.93 17.62
C LEU A 294 -0.72 8.05 18.77
N PRO A 295 -0.53 8.62 19.97
CA PRO A 295 -0.08 7.87 21.14
C PRO A 295 -1.25 7.09 21.74
N TRP A 296 -1.72 6.07 21.02
CA TRP A 296 -2.81 5.21 21.48
C TRP A 296 -2.48 4.57 22.83
N SER A 297 -3.46 4.58 23.73
CA SER A 297 -3.32 3.91 25.02
C SER A 297 -3.15 2.41 24.81
N ALA A 298 -2.24 1.77 25.55
CA ALA A 298 -2.10 0.31 25.55
C ALA A 298 -3.37 -0.43 26.01
N ARG A 299 -4.34 0.29 26.59
CA ARG A 299 -5.64 -0.26 27.01
C ARG A 299 -6.72 -0.15 25.93
N THR A 300 -6.52 0.69 24.92
CA THR A 300 -7.46 0.83 23.81
C THR A 300 -7.32 -0.39 22.90
N LYS A 301 -8.41 -1.12 22.68
CA LYS A 301 -8.38 -2.21 21.71
C LYS A 301 -8.75 -1.69 20.33
N HIS A 302 -8.07 -2.21 19.32
CA HIS A 302 -8.30 -1.86 17.94
C HIS A 302 -8.81 -3.07 17.18
N TYR A 303 -9.92 -2.89 16.48
CA TYR A 303 -10.51 -3.87 15.57
C TYR A 303 -10.49 -3.30 14.17
N ALA A 304 -10.17 -4.12 13.16
CA ALA A 304 -10.20 -3.66 11.78
C ALA A 304 -10.75 -4.71 10.83
N SER A 305 -11.55 -4.24 9.87
CA SER A 305 -11.96 -5.11 8.79
C SER A 305 -10.73 -5.46 7.93
N VAL A 306 -10.62 -6.72 7.52
CA VAL A 306 -9.41 -7.21 6.82
C VAL A 306 -9.11 -6.45 5.53
N ASP A 307 -10.12 -5.84 4.89
CA ASP A 307 -9.93 -5.01 3.69
C ASP A 307 -9.07 -3.74 3.94
N GLN A 308 -8.75 -3.41 5.20
CA GLN A 308 -7.87 -2.32 5.61
C GLN A 308 -6.41 -2.77 5.74
N TYR A 309 -5.89 -3.53 4.78
CA TYR A 309 -4.56 -4.19 4.86
C TYR A 309 -3.41 -3.30 5.38
N ASN A 310 -3.33 -2.04 4.94
CA ASN A 310 -2.25 -1.12 5.35
C ASN A 310 -2.30 -0.78 6.85
N LEU A 311 -3.49 -0.75 7.47
CA LEU A 311 -3.64 -0.49 8.89
C LEU A 311 -2.89 -1.51 9.75
N PHE A 312 -2.96 -2.79 9.38
CA PHE A 312 -2.26 -3.88 10.06
C PHE A 312 -0.74 -3.73 10.01
N THR A 313 -0.23 -2.91 9.10
CA THR A 313 1.19 -2.64 8.90
C THR A 313 1.62 -1.34 9.59
N ASP A 314 0.81 -0.28 9.49
CA ASP A 314 1.18 1.06 9.93
C ASP A 314 0.85 1.34 11.42
N MET A 315 -0.12 0.64 12.01
CA MET A 315 -0.57 0.87 13.38
C MET A 315 0.34 0.21 14.42
N LYS A 316 0.61 0.93 15.52
CA LYS A 316 1.53 0.51 16.61
C LYS A 316 0.89 0.38 18.01
N PRO A 317 -0.42 0.15 18.11
CA PRO A 317 -0.86 -1.03 18.86
C PRO A 317 -1.25 -2.17 17.91
N GLU A 318 -1.30 -3.40 18.43
CA GLU A 318 -1.80 -4.53 17.67
C GLU A 318 -3.29 -4.35 17.32
N VAL A 319 -3.68 -4.82 16.14
CA VAL A 319 -5.04 -4.67 15.61
C VAL A 319 -5.65 -6.05 15.44
N GLU A 320 -6.84 -6.28 16.01
CA GLU A 320 -7.57 -7.52 15.86
C GLU A 320 -8.38 -7.51 14.54
N PRO A 321 -8.11 -8.43 13.60
CA PRO A 321 -8.86 -8.48 12.34
C PRO A 321 -10.27 -9.02 12.56
N PHE A 322 -11.25 -8.48 11.83
CA PHE A 322 -12.56 -9.11 11.64
C PHE A 322 -12.93 -9.20 10.16
N LEU A 323 -13.81 -10.15 9.85
CA LEU A 323 -14.17 -10.50 8.47
C LEU A 323 -15.57 -9.97 8.16
N PHE A 324 -15.72 -9.35 7.00
CA PHE A 324 -17.06 -9.08 6.45
C PHE A 324 -17.63 -10.31 5.75
N ASP A 325 -16.77 -11.09 5.08
CA ASP A 325 -17.15 -12.38 4.51
C ASP A 325 -16.19 -13.48 5.00
N PRO A 326 -16.61 -14.32 5.96
CA PRO A 326 -15.78 -15.41 6.45
C PRO A 326 -15.54 -16.51 5.39
N ASN A 327 -16.35 -16.56 4.32
CA ASN A 327 -16.18 -17.53 3.24
C ASN A 327 -15.23 -17.05 2.14
N ASP A 328 -14.86 -15.76 2.13
CA ASP A 328 -13.85 -15.28 1.21
C ASP A 328 -12.45 -15.68 1.70
N ALA A 329 -11.80 -16.56 0.93
CA ALA A 329 -10.51 -17.11 1.33
C ALA A 329 -9.39 -16.07 1.39
N ASP A 330 -9.51 -14.92 0.71
CA ASP A 330 -8.52 -13.84 0.83
C ASP A 330 -8.55 -13.24 2.24
N GLN A 331 -9.76 -12.86 2.69
CA GLN A 331 -9.94 -12.33 4.03
C GLN A 331 -9.56 -13.36 5.10
N ALA A 332 -10.06 -14.59 4.96
CA ALA A 332 -9.83 -15.65 5.94
C ALA A 332 -8.34 -16.02 6.07
N LEU A 333 -7.62 -16.18 4.94
CA LEU A 333 -6.20 -16.51 4.96
C LEU A 333 -5.36 -15.32 5.45
N TYR A 334 -5.67 -14.09 5.04
CA TYR A 334 -4.93 -12.91 5.51
C TYR A 334 -5.07 -12.74 7.03
N ALA A 335 -6.29 -12.84 7.58
CA ALA A 335 -6.50 -12.79 9.02
C ALA A 335 -5.77 -13.92 9.74
N ALA A 336 -5.87 -15.16 9.25
CA ALA A 336 -5.20 -16.30 9.85
C ALA A 336 -3.68 -16.15 9.84
N ASP A 337 -3.09 -15.69 8.73
CA ASP A 337 -1.65 -15.44 8.62
C ASP A 337 -1.22 -14.26 9.50
N TYR A 338 -2.02 -13.20 9.61
CA TYR A 338 -1.72 -12.07 10.52
C TYR A 338 -1.71 -12.52 12.00
N ILE A 339 -2.68 -13.34 12.40
CA ILE A 339 -2.81 -13.82 13.78
C ILE A 339 -1.71 -14.83 14.12
N ASN A 340 -1.44 -15.78 13.21
CA ASN A 340 -0.57 -16.93 13.49
C ASN A 340 0.86 -16.81 12.93
N GLY A 341 1.14 -15.80 12.12
CA GLY A 341 2.39 -15.66 11.39
C GLY A 341 3.34 -14.62 11.97
N GLU A 342 4.53 -14.54 11.37
CA GLU A 342 5.44 -13.43 11.59
C GLU A 342 4.79 -12.15 11.06
N ARG A 343 4.60 -11.17 11.94
CA ARG A 343 4.07 -9.83 11.62
C ARG A 343 5.13 -8.95 10.93
N ALA A 344 5.91 -9.56 10.05
CA ALA A 344 6.86 -8.87 9.20
C ALA A 344 6.11 -8.27 8.00
N ASN A 345 6.42 -7.01 7.69
CA ASN A 345 5.91 -6.30 6.53
C ASN A 345 6.85 -6.41 5.32
N LEU A 346 6.29 -6.21 4.12
CA LEU A 346 7.03 -6.32 2.87
C LEU A 346 7.98 -5.15 2.62
N THR A 347 7.82 -4.00 3.29
CA THR A 347 8.67 -2.81 3.08
C THR A 347 10.13 -3.13 3.29
N SER A 348 10.48 -3.78 4.41
CA SER A 348 11.87 -4.07 4.73
C SER A 348 12.51 -5.06 3.75
N ALA A 349 11.72 -6.02 3.25
CA ALA A 349 12.17 -6.95 2.22
C ALA A 349 12.44 -6.21 0.89
N ILE A 350 11.54 -5.33 0.47
CA ILE A 350 11.70 -4.54 -0.77
C ILE A 350 12.90 -3.61 -0.68
N LEU A 351 13.06 -2.88 0.43
CA LEU A 351 14.19 -1.97 0.66
C LEU A 351 15.55 -2.70 0.61
N LYS A 352 15.57 -3.97 1.02
CA LYS A 352 16.82 -4.76 1.08
C LYS A 352 17.09 -5.54 -0.20
N HIS A 353 16.04 -6.04 -0.86
CA HIS A 353 16.16 -7.06 -1.90
C HIS A 353 15.46 -6.70 -3.22
N GLY A 354 14.83 -5.52 -3.31
CA GLY A 354 14.07 -5.11 -4.49
C GLY A 354 14.91 -5.08 -5.77
N CYS A 355 16.21 -4.80 -5.64
CA CYS A 355 17.15 -4.67 -6.74
C CYS A 355 18.21 -5.77 -6.79
N ASP A 356 18.03 -6.87 -6.04
CA ASP A 356 18.99 -7.97 -6.07
C ASP A 356 19.11 -8.52 -7.50
N GLN A 357 20.33 -8.62 -8.01
CA GLN A 357 20.61 -9.32 -9.25
C GLN A 357 20.84 -10.78 -8.90
N LYS A 358 19.92 -11.66 -9.30
CA LYS A 358 20.24 -13.08 -9.33
C LYS A 358 21.29 -13.24 -10.42
N SER A 359 22.50 -13.67 -10.07
CA SER A 359 23.48 -14.18 -11.04
C SER A 359 22.77 -15.23 -11.87
N THR A 360 22.37 -14.89 -13.09
CA THR A 360 21.90 -15.89 -14.04
C THR A 360 23.08 -16.83 -14.28
N ALA A 361 22.87 -18.14 -14.15
CA ALA A 361 23.92 -19.15 -14.32
C ALA A 361 24.66 -19.10 -15.69
N ALA A 362 24.30 -18.18 -16.58
CA ALA A 362 25.03 -17.82 -17.78
C ALA A 362 26.38 -17.11 -17.50
N ASP A 363 26.56 -16.45 -16.35
CA ASP A 363 27.83 -15.76 -16.02
C ASP A 363 28.89 -16.71 -15.40
N ALA A 364 28.53 -17.98 -15.14
CA ALA A 364 29.46 -18.97 -14.60
C ALA A 364 30.29 -19.72 -15.67
N TYR A 365 30.03 -19.49 -16.96
CA TYR A 365 30.68 -20.24 -18.06
C TYR A 365 31.68 -19.43 -18.89
N THR A 366 31.90 -18.15 -18.61
CA THR A 366 32.79 -17.28 -19.40
C THR A 366 34.11 -16.91 -18.73
N VAL A 367 34.47 -17.52 -17.59
CA VAL A 367 35.79 -17.34 -16.98
C VAL A 367 36.36 -18.67 -16.47
N ARG A 368 36.63 -19.60 -17.38
CA ARG A 368 37.77 -20.53 -17.24
C ARG A 368 38.47 -20.59 -18.59
N GLY A 369 39.62 -19.93 -18.66
CA GLY A 369 40.50 -19.96 -19.82
C GLY A 369 40.76 -21.38 -20.26
N ALA A 370 40.70 -21.58 -21.58
CA ALA A 370 41.19 -22.78 -22.23
C ALA A 370 42.64 -23.04 -21.79
N PRO A 371 43.00 -24.24 -21.33
CA PRO A 371 44.40 -24.59 -21.21
C PRO A 371 44.98 -24.68 -22.63
N SER A 372 45.99 -23.85 -22.87
CA SER A 372 46.85 -23.91 -24.04
C SER A 372 47.40 -25.32 -24.24
N GLU A 373 47.19 -25.85 -25.44
CA GLU A 373 47.95 -26.99 -25.95
C GLU A 373 49.45 -26.72 -25.83
N ILE A 374 50.17 -27.67 -25.24
CA ILE A 374 51.61 -27.83 -25.44
C ILE A 374 51.80 -29.27 -25.93
N VAL A 375 52.17 -29.37 -27.21
CA VAL A 375 52.87 -30.48 -27.87
C VAL A 375 54.04 -29.78 -28.57
N PRO A 376 55.30 -30.25 -28.48
CA PRO A 376 55.72 -31.66 -28.46
C PRO A 376 56.35 -32.16 -27.17
#